data_AF-A0A830EVM1-F1
#
_entry.id   AF-A0A830EVM1-F1
#
_cell.length_a   1.000
_cell.length_b   1.000
_cell.length_c   1.000
_cell.angle_alpha   90.00
_cell.angle_beta   90.00
_cell.angle_gamma   90.00
#
_symmetry.space_group_name_H-M   'P 1'
#
loop_
_entity.id
_entity.type
_entity.pdbx_description
1 polymer ?
#
loop_
_entity_poly.entity_id
_entity_poly.type
_entity_poly.pdbx_seq_one_letter_code
_entity_poly.pdbx_strand_id
1 'polypeptide(L)'
;MIFGAILVWLLTWGFVGVSIIVATTSGAPAGTVDAVVQSVGGFYLTAVRTLRQFASATTVSPRWVDVAYAALASIPLFIHLLVLWIATTIDSDDGVSNFTIGLTFFVALGAPLGAAVFYLGAQLLTIAVISIGVVFVPMVYTIFVVR
;
A
#
# COMPACT_ATOMS: atom_id res chain seq x y z
N MET A 1 -0.35 -18.48 15.92
CA MET A 1 0.24 -18.42 14.57
C MET A 1 -0.17 -17.18 13.78
N ILE A 2 -1.46 -16.80 13.77
CA ILE A 2 -2.01 -15.64 13.04
C ILE A 2 -1.46 -14.27 13.49
N PHE A 3 -1.22 -14.08 14.80
CA PHE A 3 -0.70 -12.82 15.33
C PHE A 3 0.69 -12.45 14.77
N GLY A 4 1.52 -13.42 14.40
CA GLY A 4 2.85 -13.17 13.83
C GLY A 4 2.78 -12.57 12.42
N ALA A 5 1.96 -13.15 11.54
CA ALA A 5 1.80 -12.64 10.18
C ALA A 5 1.14 -11.25 10.14
N ILE A 6 0.13 -11.02 10.99
CA ILE A 6 -0.51 -9.71 11.13
C ILE A 6 0.48 -8.68 11.70
N LEU A 7 1.28 -9.04 12.70
CA LEU A 7 2.30 -8.15 13.26
C LEU A 7 3.36 -7.78 12.21
N VAL A 8 3.89 -8.76 11.47
CA VAL A 8 4.84 -8.54 10.38
C VAL A 8 4.24 -7.63 9.31
N TRP A 9 2.98 -7.84 8.96
CA TRP A 9 2.25 -7.01 8.01
C TRP A 9 2.13 -5.55 8.51
N LEU A 10 1.72 -5.34 9.76
CA LEU A 10 1.62 -4.01 10.38
C LEU A 10 2.98 -3.30 10.46
N LEU A 11 4.04 -4.02 10.83
CA LEU A 11 5.39 -3.47 10.88
C LEU A 11 5.89 -3.03 9.51
N THR A 12 5.58 -3.81 8.47
CA THR A 12 5.97 -3.47 7.10
C THR A 12 5.23 -2.23 6.61
N TRP A 13 3.96 -2.05 6.99
CA TRP A 13 3.24 -0.79 6.77
C TRP A 13 3.81 0.38 7.56
N GLY A 14 4.17 0.16 8.83
CA GLY A 14 4.87 1.14 9.65
C GLY A 14 6.18 1.61 9.00
N PHE A 15 6.95 0.68 8.44
CA PHE A 15 8.17 0.99 7.68
C PHE A 15 7.89 1.87 6.46
N VAL A 16 6.84 1.61 5.67
CA VAL A 16 6.46 2.47 4.53
C VAL A 16 6.12 3.88 5.01
N GLY A 17 5.32 4.01 6.07
CA GLY A 17 4.96 5.30 6.65
C GLY A 17 6.19 6.09 7.13
N VAL A 18 7.07 5.44 7.88
CA VAL A 18 8.34 6.04 8.34
C VAL A 18 9.22 6.43 7.15
N SER A 19 9.32 5.59 6.13
CA SER A 19 10.14 5.87 4.94
C SER A 19 9.70 7.14 4.21
N ILE A 20 8.39 7.39 4.12
CA ILE A 20 7.82 8.62 3.54
C ILE A 20 8.16 9.84 4.40
N ILE A 21 8.03 9.73 5.73
CA ILE A 21 8.38 10.81 6.66
C ILE A 21 9.87 11.13 6.55
N VAL A 22 10.74 10.12 6.59
CA VAL A 22 12.20 10.30 6.48
C VAL A 22 12.55 10.96 5.14
N ALA A 23 12.00 10.48 4.02
CA ALA A 23 12.26 11.07 2.70
C ALA A 23 11.76 12.53 2.55
N THR A 24 10.83 12.98 3.39
CA THR A 24 10.33 14.37 3.36
C THR A 24 11.02 15.29 4.36
N THR A 25 11.66 14.75 5.40
CA THR A 25 12.20 15.54 6.53
C THR A 25 13.70 15.45 6.67
N SER A 26 14.34 14.47 6.03
CA SER A 26 15.78 14.21 6.17
C SER A 26 16.60 14.85 5.04
N GLY A 27 17.87 15.13 5.34
CA GLY A 27 18.87 15.51 4.34
C GLY A 27 19.38 14.29 3.55
N ALA A 28 20.50 14.48 2.84
CA ALA A 28 21.13 13.41 2.07
C ALA A 28 21.42 12.16 2.96
N PRO A 29 21.24 10.94 2.43
CA PRO A 29 21.51 9.71 3.19
C PRO A 29 22.96 9.69 3.70
N ALA A 30 23.15 9.43 5.00
CA ALA A 30 24.49 9.34 5.59
C ALA A 30 25.12 7.94 5.43
N GLY A 31 24.31 6.94 5.08
CA GLY A 31 24.78 5.57 4.83
C GLY A 31 23.79 4.71 4.06
N THR A 32 24.16 3.45 3.83
CA THR A 32 23.36 2.50 3.03
C THR A 32 21.98 2.23 3.64
N VAL A 33 21.87 2.12 4.96
CA VAL A 33 20.58 1.90 5.64
C VAL A 33 19.65 3.09 5.42
N ASP A 34 20.15 4.31 5.60
CA ASP A 34 19.39 5.54 5.34
C ASP A 34 18.95 5.61 3.88
N ALA A 35 19.82 5.21 2.94
CA ALA A 35 19.50 5.19 1.53
C ALA A 35 18.36 4.20 1.21
N VAL A 36 18.36 3.02 1.84
CA VAL A 36 17.28 2.03 1.68
C VAL A 36 15.97 2.55 2.27
N VAL A 37 15.98 3.10 3.49
CA VAL A 37 14.78 3.69 4.11
C VAL A 37 14.23 4.84 3.26
N GLN A 38 15.10 5.74 2.82
CA GLN A 38 14.70 6.87 1.98
C GLN A 38 14.24 6.44 0.58
N SER A 39 14.69 5.29 0.05
CA SER A 39 14.33 4.84 -1.30
C SER A 39 12.84 4.62 -1.50
N VAL A 40 12.15 4.03 -0.50
CA VAL A 40 10.71 3.76 -0.58
C VAL A 40 9.91 5.07 -0.51
N GLY A 41 10.28 5.97 0.41
CA GLY A 41 9.67 7.29 0.49
C GLY A 41 9.95 8.14 -0.74
N GLY A 42 11.17 8.09 -1.27
CA GLY A 42 11.58 8.78 -2.49
C GLY A 42 10.83 8.28 -3.72
N PHE A 43 10.63 6.96 -3.84
CA PHE A 43 9.78 6.37 -4.86
C PHE A 43 8.35 6.89 -4.75
N TYR A 44 7.76 6.87 -3.54
CA TYR A 44 6.41 7.40 -3.31
C TYR A 44 6.27 8.85 -3.77
N LEU A 45 7.16 9.73 -3.30
CA LEU A 45 7.13 11.15 -3.63
C LEU A 45 7.31 11.41 -5.13
N THR A 46 8.22 10.67 -5.76
CA THR A 46 8.51 10.79 -7.19
C THR A 46 7.31 10.33 -8.02
N ALA A 47 6.78 9.15 -7.73
CA ALA A 47 5.62 8.61 -8.46
C ALA A 47 4.39 9.52 -8.35
N VAL A 48 4.05 10.00 -7.14
CA VAL A 48 2.93 10.92 -6.95
C VAL A 48 3.12 12.21 -7.75
N ARG A 49 4.33 12.78 -7.74
CA ARG A 49 4.64 13.99 -8.52
C ARG A 49 4.49 13.74 -10.02
N THR A 50 5.03 12.63 -10.51
CA THR A 50 4.94 12.24 -11.93
C THR A 50 3.48 12.06 -12.36
N LEU A 51 2.66 11.37 -11.56
CA LEU A 51 1.24 11.18 -11.85
C LEU A 51 0.46 12.50 -11.89
N ARG A 52 0.80 13.45 -11.01
CA ARG A 52 0.19 14.80 -11.02
C ARG A 52 0.64 15.62 -12.23
N GLN A 53 1.92 15.54 -12.60
CA GLN A 53 2.44 16.18 -13.81
C GLN A 53 1.73 15.63 -15.06
N PHE A 54 1.59 14.31 -15.14
CA PHE A 54 0.81 13.68 -16.21
C PHE A 54 -0.61 14.23 -16.25
N ALA A 55 -1.32 14.24 -15.13
CA ALA A 55 -2.69 14.75 -15.07
C ALA A 55 -2.81 16.19 -15.57
N SER A 56 -1.85 17.05 -15.24
CA SER A 56 -1.80 18.45 -15.71
C SER A 56 -1.46 18.60 -17.20
N ALA A 57 -0.79 17.60 -17.79
CA ALA A 57 -0.38 17.60 -19.18
C ALA A 57 -1.45 17.00 -20.11
N THR A 58 -2.44 16.29 -19.57
CA THR A 58 -3.54 15.73 -20.37
C THR A 58 -4.56 16.78 -20.77
N THR A 59 -5.35 16.48 -21.79
CA THR A 59 -6.54 17.29 -22.17
C THR A 59 -7.76 17.01 -21.29
N VAL A 60 -7.67 16.03 -20.39
CA VAL A 60 -8.74 15.63 -19.47
C VAL A 60 -8.66 16.49 -18.20
N SER A 61 -9.81 16.84 -17.62
CA SER A 61 -9.84 17.56 -16.35
C SER A 61 -9.02 16.81 -15.28
N PRO A 62 -8.13 17.47 -14.52
CA PRO A 62 -7.32 16.84 -13.49
C PRO A 62 -8.14 16.03 -12.48
N ARG A 63 -9.37 16.46 -12.19
CA ARG A 63 -10.33 15.73 -11.35
C ARG A 63 -10.61 14.33 -11.87
N TRP A 64 -10.89 14.20 -13.17
CA TRP A 64 -11.25 12.92 -13.76
C TRP A 64 -10.04 12.00 -13.92
N VAL A 65 -8.86 12.57 -14.15
CA VAL A 65 -7.61 11.79 -14.14
C VAL A 65 -7.34 11.24 -12.73
N ASP A 66 -7.56 12.04 -11.68
CA ASP A 66 -7.36 11.56 -10.31
C ASP A 66 -8.39 10.50 -9.90
N VAL A 67 -9.66 10.65 -10.31
CA VAL A 67 -10.67 9.58 -10.17
C VAL A 67 -10.22 8.29 -10.88
N ALA A 68 -9.63 8.40 -12.07
CA ALA A 68 -9.10 7.24 -12.79
C ALA A 68 -7.94 6.60 -12.03
N TYR A 69 -7.04 7.38 -11.42
CA TYR A 69 -5.99 6.84 -10.55
C TYR A 69 -6.56 6.11 -9.33
N ALA A 70 -7.58 6.69 -8.68
CA ALA A 70 -8.26 6.05 -7.56
C ALA A 70 -8.92 4.73 -7.98
N ALA A 71 -9.58 4.70 -9.14
CA ALA A 71 -10.15 3.47 -9.70
C ALA A 71 -9.07 2.43 -10.02
N LEU A 72 -7.97 2.85 -10.67
CA LEU A 72 -6.83 1.98 -10.98
C LEU A 72 -6.17 1.40 -9.74
N ALA A 73 -6.13 2.14 -8.63
CA ALA A 73 -5.58 1.66 -7.36
C ALA A 73 -6.32 0.41 -6.84
N SER A 74 -7.57 0.19 -7.25
CA SER A 74 -8.34 -1.01 -6.89
C SER A 74 -7.66 -2.31 -7.33
N ILE A 75 -6.90 -2.30 -8.44
CA ILE A 75 -6.20 -3.49 -8.95
C ILE A 75 -5.11 -3.96 -7.97
N PRO A 76 -4.08 -3.15 -7.64
CA PRO A 76 -3.08 -3.53 -6.65
C PRO A 76 -3.68 -3.76 -5.26
N LEU A 77 -4.68 -2.99 -4.85
CA LEU A 77 -5.39 -3.23 -3.58
C LEU A 77 -6.07 -4.59 -3.56
N PHE A 78 -6.71 -5.00 -4.66
CA PHE A 78 -7.34 -6.32 -4.77
C PHE A 78 -6.30 -7.43 -4.64
N ILE A 79 -5.15 -7.31 -5.32
CA ILE A 79 -4.04 -8.26 -5.18
C ILE A 79 -3.58 -8.34 -3.72
N HIS A 80 -3.41 -7.18 -3.07
CA HIS A 80 -3.03 -7.07 -1.66
C HIS A 80 -3.99 -7.82 -0.74
N LEU A 81 -5.29 -7.64 -0.97
CA LEU A 81 -6.32 -8.25 -0.15
C LEU A 81 -6.47 -9.75 -0.43
N LEU A 82 -6.32 -10.19 -1.68
CA LEU A 82 -6.32 -11.59 -2.05
C LEU A 82 -5.17 -12.35 -1.36
N VAL A 83 -3.95 -11.79 -1.37
CA VAL A 83 -2.79 -12.42 -0.72
C VAL A 83 -2.95 -12.44 0.79
N LEU A 84 -3.45 -11.36 1.40
CA LEU A 84 -3.74 -11.33 2.84
C LEU A 84 -4.81 -12.36 3.24
N TRP A 85 -5.87 -12.48 2.43
CA TRP A 85 -6.92 -13.47 2.64
C TRP A 85 -6.38 -14.90 2.56
N ILE A 86 -5.56 -15.22 1.55
CA ILE A 86 -4.89 -16.53 1.46
C ILE A 86 -4.00 -16.76 2.70
N ALA A 87 -3.18 -15.78 3.06
CA ALA A 87 -2.23 -15.91 4.18
C ALA A 87 -2.93 -16.08 5.55
N THR A 88 -4.16 -15.58 5.69
CA THR A 88 -4.91 -15.66 6.96
C THR A 88 -5.87 -16.85 7.01
N THR A 89 -6.38 -17.35 5.88
CA THR A 89 -7.30 -18.51 5.85
C THR A 89 -6.62 -19.87 5.91
N ILE A 90 -5.30 -19.93 5.68
CA ILE A 90 -4.53 -21.19 5.72
C ILE A 90 -4.55 -21.86 7.12
N ASP A 91 -5.00 -21.18 8.19
CA ASP A 91 -5.08 -21.78 9.53
C ASP A 91 -5.97 -21.01 10.55
N SER A 92 -7.16 -20.50 10.14
CA SER A 92 -7.93 -19.56 10.98
C SER A 92 -9.28 -20.03 11.53
N ASP A 93 -9.52 -19.67 12.80
CA ASP A 93 -10.85 -19.56 13.43
C ASP A 93 -11.71 -18.43 12.81
N ASP A 94 -13.04 -18.58 12.90
CA ASP A 94 -14.06 -17.71 12.27
C ASP A 94 -13.92 -16.20 12.56
N GLY A 95 -13.36 -15.80 13.70
CA GLY A 95 -13.20 -14.39 14.08
C GLY A 95 -12.19 -13.62 13.21
N VAL A 96 -11.13 -14.28 12.76
CA VAL A 96 -10.08 -13.67 11.92
C VAL A 96 -10.55 -13.52 10.48
N SER A 97 -11.31 -14.51 9.99
CA SER A 97 -12.01 -14.45 8.70
C SER A 97 -12.89 -13.20 8.59
N ASN A 98 -13.71 -12.93 9.61
CA ASN A 98 -14.61 -11.76 9.62
C ASN A 98 -13.86 -10.42 9.63
N PHE A 99 -12.76 -10.31 10.38
CA PHE A 99 -11.92 -9.10 10.37
C PHE A 99 -11.28 -8.86 9.00
N THR A 100 -10.69 -9.89 8.39
CA THR A 100 -10.05 -9.78 7.07
C THR A 100 -11.09 -9.45 5.98
N ILE A 101 -12.29 -10.02 6.06
CA ILE A 101 -13.40 -9.68 5.15
C ILE A 101 -13.81 -8.21 5.33
N GLY A 102 -14.02 -7.74 6.56
CA GLY A 102 -14.38 -6.34 6.84
C GLY A 102 -13.33 -5.35 6.35
N LEU A 103 -12.05 -5.65 6.60
CA LEU A 103 -10.91 -4.86 6.10
C LEU A 103 -10.87 -4.85 4.57
N THR A 104 -11.15 -5.98 3.93
CA THR A 104 -11.20 -6.12 2.47
C THR A 104 -12.26 -5.21 1.86
N PHE A 105 -13.49 -5.23 2.39
CA PHE A 105 -14.55 -4.35 1.92
C PHE A 105 -14.20 -2.86 2.11
N PHE A 106 -13.66 -2.49 3.27
CA PHE A 106 -13.28 -1.11 3.56
C PHE A 106 -12.17 -0.61 2.62
N VAL A 107 -11.15 -1.43 2.38
CA VAL A 107 -10.00 -1.03 1.55
C VAL A 107 -10.32 -1.11 0.05
N ALA A 108 -11.01 -2.14 -0.42
CA ALA A 108 -11.27 -2.33 -1.85
C ALA A 108 -12.33 -1.38 -2.41
N LEU A 109 -13.33 -0.98 -1.61
CA LEU A 109 -14.40 -0.08 -2.05
C LEU A 109 -14.28 1.31 -1.41
N GLY A 110 -14.04 1.36 -0.10
CA GLY A 110 -13.97 2.61 0.63
C GLY A 110 -12.77 3.48 0.25
N ALA A 111 -11.58 2.87 0.08
CA ALA A 111 -10.38 3.65 -0.23
C ALA A 111 -10.42 4.29 -1.63
N PRO A 112 -10.79 3.59 -2.73
CA PRO A 112 -10.96 4.23 -4.04
C PRO A 112 -12.01 5.33 -4.05
N LEU A 113 -13.16 5.11 -3.40
CA LEU A 113 -14.21 6.14 -3.32
C LEU A 113 -13.75 7.35 -2.50
N GLY A 114 -13.13 7.13 -1.35
CA GLY A 114 -12.55 8.20 -0.53
C GLY A 114 -11.47 8.98 -1.29
N ALA A 115 -10.55 8.28 -1.96
CA ALA A 115 -9.52 8.93 -2.76
C ALA A 115 -10.10 9.75 -3.92
N ALA A 116 -11.14 9.25 -4.59
CA ALA A 116 -11.85 9.97 -5.63
C ALA A 116 -12.54 11.25 -5.09
N VAL A 117 -13.13 11.20 -3.89
CA VAL A 117 -13.79 12.35 -3.24
C VAL A 117 -12.78 13.41 -2.79
N PHE A 118 -11.65 12.97 -2.24
CA PHE A 118 -10.64 13.86 -1.64
C PHE A 118 -9.49 14.24 -2.59
N TYR A 119 -9.56 13.84 -3.87
CA TYR A 119 -8.51 14.10 -4.86
C TYR A 119 -7.14 13.52 -4.45
N LEU A 120 -7.16 12.28 -3.96
CA LEU A 120 -6.00 11.52 -3.48
C LEU A 120 -5.70 10.30 -4.35
N GLY A 121 -6.23 10.21 -5.56
CA GLY A 121 -6.09 9.05 -6.45
C GLY A 121 -4.64 8.72 -6.78
N ALA A 122 -3.81 9.72 -7.11
CA ALA A 122 -2.38 9.49 -7.35
C ALA A 122 -1.65 8.93 -6.12
N GLN A 123 -1.98 9.43 -4.92
CA GLN A 123 -1.43 8.98 -3.65
C GLN A 123 -1.86 7.55 -3.35
N LEU A 124 -3.15 7.25 -3.51
CA LEU A 124 -3.69 5.90 -3.28
C LEU A 124 -3.08 4.90 -4.24
N LEU A 125 -3.01 5.21 -5.54
CA LEU A 125 -2.41 4.33 -6.55
C LEU A 125 -0.95 4.03 -6.22
N THR A 126 -0.17 5.05 -5.86
CA THR A 126 1.24 4.88 -5.53
C THR A 126 1.42 4.02 -4.28
N ILE A 127 0.62 4.27 -3.22
CA ILE A 127 0.65 3.45 -2.00
C ILE A 127 0.25 2.01 -2.30
N ALA A 128 -0.78 1.80 -3.12
CA ALA A 128 -1.24 0.47 -3.47
C ALA A 128 -0.18 -0.30 -4.29
N VAL A 129 0.57 0.37 -5.17
CA VAL A 129 1.67 -0.28 -5.89
C VAL A 129 2.81 -0.66 -4.93
N ILE A 130 3.21 0.25 -4.02
CA ILE A 130 4.21 -0.06 -2.99
C ILE A 130 3.74 -1.25 -2.13
N SER A 131 2.44 -1.31 -1.85
CA SER A 131 1.88 -2.31 -0.95
C SER A 131 1.95 -3.73 -1.50
N ILE A 132 2.01 -3.94 -2.82
CA ILE A 132 2.26 -5.27 -3.38
C ILE A 132 3.54 -5.88 -2.78
N GLY A 133 4.62 -5.10 -2.63
CA GLY A 133 5.84 -5.60 -1.99
C GLY A 133 5.64 -5.94 -0.51
N VAL A 134 4.81 -5.17 0.19
CA VAL A 134 4.49 -5.33 1.62
C VAL A 134 3.74 -6.64 1.88
N VAL A 135 2.84 -7.07 0.99
CA VAL A 135 1.98 -8.24 1.23
C VAL A 135 2.66 -9.58 1.05
N PHE A 136 3.72 -9.65 0.25
CA PHE A 136 4.45 -10.90 0.06
C PHE A 136 5.31 -11.25 1.29
N VAL A 137 5.70 -10.27 2.11
CA VAL A 137 6.48 -10.51 3.33
C VAL A 137 5.78 -11.45 4.32
N PRO A 138 4.52 -11.20 4.74
CA PRO A 138 3.81 -12.13 5.62
C PRO A 138 3.50 -13.47 4.93
N MET A 139 3.23 -13.50 3.62
CA MET A 139 3.04 -14.77 2.90
C MET A 139 4.30 -15.64 2.93
N VAL A 140 5.48 -15.05 2.68
CA VAL A 140 6.79 -15.71 2.80
C VAL A 140 7.02 -16.17 4.24
N TYR A 141 6.77 -15.32 5.23
CA TYR A 141 6.88 -15.70 6.64
C TYR A 141 6.00 -16.92 6.97
N THR A 142 4.74 -16.92 6.57
CA THR A 142 3.80 -18.02 6.81
C THR A 142 4.26 -19.31 6.10
N ILE A 143 4.81 -19.22 4.90
CA ILE A 143 5.27 -20.40 4.14
C ILE A 143 6.56 -21.01 4.71
N PHE A 144 7.54 -20.18 5.08
CA PHE A 144 8.91 -20.65 5.36
C PHE A 144 9.27 -20.72 6.84
N VAL A 145 8.59 -19.97 7.70
CA VAL A 145 8.92 -19.88 9.14
C VAL A 145 7.92 -20.63 10.00
N VAL A 146 6.65 -20.67 9.57
CA VAL A 146 5.54 -21.19 10.37
C VAL A 146 5.19 -22.64 10.03
N ARG A 147 5.64 -23.16 8.87
CA ARG A 147 5.57 -24.59 8.54
C ARG A 147 6.61 -25.41 9.27
#